data_AF-A0ABD5HRU4-F1
#
_entry.id   AF-A0ABD5HRU4-F1
#
_cell.length_a   1.000
_cell.length_b   1.000
_cell.length_c   1.000
_cell.angle_alpha   90.00
_cell.angle_beta   90.00
_cell.angle_gamma   90.00
#
_symmetry.space_group_name_H-M   'P 1'
#
loop_
_entity.id
_entity.type
_entity.pdbx_description
1 polymer ?
#
loop_
_entity_poly.entity_id
_entity_poly.type
_entity_poly.pdbx_seq_one_letter_code
_entity_poly.pdbx_strand_id
1 'polypeptide(L)'
;MHYLSLAMNREWAYVYEMVLLRSNGTIKKQELLSRLEDHKGSKIIKTNEMKVLGGILTYYTMYDLEKYNSLFEYAEMLLPDINAISDSFIKSSYLGRIKEGLAYAYLVQDNLEMSRKLCQEILAIDDPKDCFRFLRASALAYLAESYTFDCYDSASWYMKKALKQLGPCNFEREKQRKQSILNTYAFIKLVNKQELENIDIYHSAEKSFLEIIKGNHKNAVEILNDLEKKNGMLTPMQYCYLGIAKNDISLIEKSIVLLE
;
A
#
# COMPACT_ATOMS: atom_id res chain seq x y z
N MET A 1 25.29 -16.88 20.14
CA MET A 1 25.67 -16.03 18.98
C MET A 1 26.38 -16.91 17.97
N HIS A 2 25.68 -17.38 16.94
CA HIS A 2 26.36 -17.93 15.77
C HIS A 2 26.94 -16.75 14.98
N TYR A 3 28.25 -16.69 14.82
CA TYR A 3 28.87 -15.74 13.90
C TYR A 3 28.37 -16.06 12.48
N LEU A 4 27.57 -15.18 11.90
CA LEU A 4 27.19 -15.26 10.51
C LEU A 4 28.47 -15.15 9.66
N SER A 5 28.68 -16.07 8.71
CA SER A 5 29.87 -16.04 7.85
C SER A 5 29.86 -14.79 6.98
N LEU A 6 31.03 -14.27 6.61
CA LEU A 6 31.16 -13.11 5.70
C LEU A 6 30.39 -13.33 4.39
N ALA A 7 30.36 -14.57 3.89
CA ALA A 7 29.60 -14.94 2.70
C ALA A 7 28.08 -14.79 2.91
N MET A 8 27.55 -15.22 4.05
CA MET A 8 26.13 -15.07 4.39
C MET A 8 25.73 -13.60 4.57
N ASN A 9 26.57 -12.79 5.23
CA ASN A 9 26.29 -11.36 5.36
C ASN A 9 26.23 -10.65 3.99
N ARG A 10 27.10 -11.04 3.04
CA ARG A 10 27.08 -10.49 1.67
C ARG A 10 25.82 -10.90 0.92
N GLU A 11 25.43 -12.16 1.01
CA GLU A 11 24.18 -12.67 0.42
C GLU A 11 22.97 -11.88 0.95
N TRP A 12 22.89 -11.69 2.27
CA TRP A 12 21.78 -10.97 2.88
C TRP A 12 21.75 -9.50 2.49
N ALA A 13 22.88 -8.82 2.57
CA ALA A 13 22.99 -7.43 2.14
C ALA A 13 22.53 -7.25 0.69
N TYR A 14 22.90 -8.18 -0.19
CA TYR A 14 22.51 -8.17 -1.58
C TYR A 14 20.99 -8.31 -1.79
N VAL A 15 20.33 -9.26 -1.13
CA VAL A 15 18.87 -9.41 -1.28
C VAL A 15 18.12 -8.23 -0.63
N TYR A 16 18.58 -7.72 0.50
CA TYR A 16 17.99 -6.54 1.15
C TYR A 16 18.23 -5.24 0.39
N GLU A 17 19.28 -5.14 -0.42
CA GLU A 17 19.47 -4.02 -1.35
C GLU A 17 18.33 -3.96 -2.36
N MET A 18 17.89 -5.10 -2.91
CA MET A 18 16.71 -5.13 -3.79
C MET A 18 15.43 -4.67 -3.07
N VAL A 19 15.27 -5.07 -1.80
CA VAL A 19 14.15 -4.58 -0.96
C VAL A 19 14.21 -3.06 -0.83
N LEU A 20 15.40 -2.50 -0.57
CA LEU A 20 15.60 -1.06 -0.44
C LEU A 20 15.29 -0.32 -1.75
N LEU A 21 15.84 -0.79 -2.88
CA LEU A 21 15.65 -0.23 -4.22
C LEU A 21 14.21 -0.29 -4.71
N ARG A 22 13.45 -1.34 -4.34
CA ARG A 22 12.01 -1.34 -4.60
C ARG A 22 11.33 -0.30 -3.73
N SER A 23 11.68 -0.26 -2.44
CA SER A 23 10.95 0.51 -1.45
C SER A 23 11.10 2.03 -1.58
N ASN A 24 12.21 2.50 -2.16
CA ASN A 24 12.41 3.92 -2.49
C ASN A 24 11.89 4.26 -3.91
N GLY A 25 11.36 3.27 -4.64
CA GLY A 25 10.84 3.40 -5.98
C GLY A 25 11.90 3.51 -7.08
N THR A 26 13.17 3.20 -6.80
CA THR A 26 14.24 3.19 -7.81
C THR A 26 14.03 2.10 -8.85
N ILE A 27 13.59 0.90 -8.42
CA ILE A 27 13.22 -0.19 -9.33
C ILE A 27 11.75 -0.55 -9.11
N LYS A 28 10.98 -0.69 -10.19
CA LYS A 28 9.55 -1.00 -10.11
C LYS A 28 9.15 -2.01 -11.19
N LYS A 29 8.07 -2.75 -10.93
CA LYS A 29 7.35 -3.56 -11.91
C LYS A 29 8.30 -4.49 -12.71
N GLN A 30 8.41 -4.29 -14.02
CA GLN A 30 9.20 -5.14 -14.93
C GLN A 30 10.71 -5.08 -14.65
N GLU A 31 11.25 -3.96 -14.18
CA GLU A 31 12.68 -3.87 -13.87
C GLU A 31 13.04 -4.73 -12.67
N LEU A 32 12.20 -4.74 -11.63
CA LEU A 32 12.38 -5.64 -10.49
C LEU A 32 12.28 -7.10 -10.92
N LEU A 33 11.30 -7.44 -11.76
CA LEU A 33 11.12 -8.80 -12.25
C LEU A 33 12.35 -9.26 -13.06
N SER A 34 12.86 -8.43 -13.98
CA SER A 34 14.05 -8.73 -14.78
C SER A 34 15.26 -9.00 -13.89
N ARG A 35 15.51 -8.14 -12.88
CA ARG A 35 16.62 -8.37 -11.94
C ARG A 35 16.45 -9.70 -11.20
N LEU A 36 15.24 -9.99 -10.69
CA LEU A 36 14.97 -11.26 -10.00
C LEU A 36 15.19 -12.47 -10.92
N GLU A 37 14.83 -12.38 -12.20
CA GLU A 37 15.01 -13.45 -13.18
C GLU A 37 16.48 -13.68 -13.55
N ASP A 38 17.24 -12.60 -13.81
CA ASP A 38 18.68 -12.67 -14.03
C ASP A 38 19.41 -13.32 -12.84
N HIS A 39 18.84 -13.18 -11.63
CA HIS A 39 19.40 -13.72 -10.40
C HIS A 39 19.04 -15.18 -10.14
N LYS A 40 17.93 -15.71 -10.67
CA LYS A 40 17.62 -17.15 -10.56
C LYS A 40 18.74 -18.02 -11.18
N GLY A 41 19.50 -17.48 -12.14
CA GLY A 41 20.70 -18.11 -12.70
C GLY A 41 21.98 -17.97 -11.87
N SER A 42 22.01 -17.07 -10.88
CA SER A 42 23.20 -16.78 -10.08
C SER A 42 23.28 -17.66 -8.82
N LYS A 43 24.44 -18.29 -8.56
CA LYS A 43 24.67 -19.16 -7.37
C LYS A 43 24.88 -18.37 -6.06
N ILE A 44 24.39 -17.13 -5.99
CA ILE A 44 24.69 -16.18 -4.91
C ILE A 44 23.77 -16.44 -3.70
N ILE A 45 22.48 -16.71 -3.92
CA ILE A 45 21.50 -16.93 -2.85
C ILE A 45 21.46 -18.42 -2.47
N LYS A 46 21.74 -18.72 -1.21
CA LYS A 46 21.90 -20.08 -0.69
C LYS A 46 21.02 -20.36 0.51
N THR A 47 20.90 -19.38 1.42
CA THR A 47 20.08 -19.48 2.63
C THR A 47 18.59 -19.57 2.29
N ASN A 48 17.85 -20.33 3.08
CA ASN A 48 16.42 -20.53 2.84
C ASN A 48 15.66 -19.23 3.04
N GLU A 49 16.04 -18.44 4.04
CA GLU A 49 15.48 -17.12 4.34
C GLU A 49 15.57 -16.19 3.13
N MET A 50 16.74 -16.12 2.49
CA MET A 50 16.92 -15.21 1.34
C MET A 50 16.26 -15.73 0.06
N LYS A 51 16.12 -17.06 -0.11
CA LYS A 51 15.29 -17.62 -1.19
C LYS A 51 13.83 -17.24 -1.02
N VAL A 52 13.30 -17.39 0.20
CA VAL A 52 11.93 -16.99 0.54
C VAL A 52 11.74 -15.49 0.35
N LEU A 53 12.71 -14.66 0.77
CA LEU A 53 12.67 -13.22 0.53
C LEU A 53 12.68 -12.87 -0.97
N GLY A 54 13.41 -13.62 -1.79
CA GLY A 54 13.32 -13.53 -3.25
C GLY A 54 11.91 -13.83 -3.76
N GLY A 55 11.26 -14.85 -3.22
CA GLY A 55 9.84 -15.12 -3.47
C GLY A 55 8.93 -13.96 -3.06
N ILE A 56 9.15 -13.36 -1.88
CA ILE A 56 8.39 -12.17 -1.43
C ILE A 56 8.60 -10.98 -2.38
N LEU A 57 9.81 -10.80 -2.94
CA LEU A 57 10.06 -9.78 -3.95
C LEU A 57 9.29 -10.07 -5.25
N THR A 58 9.21 -11.33 -5.69
CA THR A 58 8.35 -11.73 -6.82
C THR A 58 6.88 -11.47 -6.51
N TYR A 59 6.39 -11.86 -5.34
CA TYR A 59 5.05 -11.56 -4.86
C TYR A 59 4.73 -10.05 -4.94
N TYR A 60 5.68 -9.20 -4.53
CA TYR A 60 5.52 -7.76 -4.65
C TYR A 60 5.42 -7.25 -6.08
N THR A 61 6.01 -7.92 -7.07
CA THR A 61 5.81 -7.54 -8.48
C THR A 61 4.36 -7.76 -8.93
N MET A 62 3.71 -8.82 -8.45
CA MET A 62 2.30 -9.10 -8.74
C MET A 62 1.40 -8.05 -8.09
N TYR A 63 1.74 -7.63 -6.87
CA TYR A 63 1.09 -6.52 -6.18
C TYR A 63 1.22 -5.20 -6.97
N ASP A 64 2.44 -4.85 -7.39
CA ASP A 64 2.73 -3.60 -8.11
C ASP A 64 2.13 -3.54 -9.52
N LEU A 65 1.80 -4.71 -10.08
CA LEU A 65 1.14 -4.90 -11.37
C LEU A 65 -0.37 -5.14 -11.22
N GLU A 66 -0.89 -5.12 -9.99
CA GLU A 66 -2.31 -5.33 -9.67
C GLU A 66 -2.87 -6.66 -10.20
N LYS A 67 -2.00 -7.68 -10.32
CA LYS A 67 -2.37 -9.04 -10.76
C LYS A 67 -2.81 -9.87 -9.55
N TYR A 68 -3.93 -9.50 -8.95
CA TYR A 68 -4.36 -10.03 -7.65
C TYR A 68 -4.64 -11.54 -7.66
N ASN A 69 -5.21 -12.09 -8.73
CA ASN A 69 -5.43 -13.54 -8.83
C ASN A 69 -4.11 -14.32 -8.73
N SER A 70 -3.09 -13.91 -9.51
CA SER A 70 -1.76 -14.50 -9.42
C SER A 70 -1.09 -14.25 -8.06
N LEU A 71 -1.37 -13.11 -7.44
CA LEU A 71 -0.86 -12.78 -6.11
C LEU A 71 -1.38 -13.75 -5.05
N PHE A 72 -2.68 -14.11 -5.07
CA PHE A 72 -3.27 -15.08 -4.15
C PHE A 72 -2.66 -16.47 -4.31
N GLU A 73 -2.63 -17.00 -5.54
CA GLU A 73 -2.04 -18.30 -5.84
C GLU A 73 -0.57 -18.38 -5.42
N TYR A 74 0.19 -17.31 -5.69
CA TYR A 74 1.60 -17.26 -5.36
C TYR A 74 1.85 -17.13 -3.85
N ALA A 75 0.99 -16.42 -3.11
CA ALA A 75 1.05 -16.39 -1.66
C ALA A 75 0.84 -17.79 -1.06
N GLU A 76 -0.15 -18.53 -1.53
CA GLU A 76 -0.42 -19.91 -1.07
C GLU A 76 0.78 -20.84 -1.30
N MET A 77 1.45 -20.72 -2.45
CA MET A 77 2.68 -21.45 -2.75
C MET A 77 3.82 -21.10 -1.78
N LEU A 78 3.95 -19.83 -1.40
CA LEU A 78 5.10 -19.34 -0.63
C LEU A 78 4.94 -19.54 0.89
N LEU A 79 3.71 -19.63 1.39
CA LEU A 79 3.42 -19.78 2.82
C LEU A 79 4.07 -21.01 3.49
N PRO A 80 4.08 -22.21 2.88
CA PRO A 80 4.81 -23.37 3.44
C PRO A 80 6.29 -23.08 3.69
N ASP A 81 6.98 -22.43 2.74
CA ASP A 81 8.40 -22.12 2.85
C ASP A 81 8.66 -21.07 3.95
N ILE A 82 7.80 -20.04 4.05
CA ILE A 82 7.87 -19.08 5.15
C ILE A 82 7.66 -19.78 6.49
N ASN A 83 6.71 -20.71 6.57
CA ASN A 83 6.40 -21.42 7.80
C ASN A 83 7.51 -22.37 8.26
N ALA A 84 8.36 -22.83 7.35
CA ALA A 84 9.53 -23.65 7.62
C ALA A 84 10.74 -22.86 8.14
N ILE A 85 10.72 -21.52 8.11
CA ILE A 85 11.80 -20.69 8.67
C ILE A 85 11.88 -20.88 10.18
N SER A 86 13.07 -21.25 10.66
CA SER A 86 13.32 -21.54 12.08
C SER A 86 13.42 -20.28 12.95
N ASP A 87 13.98 -19.20 12.41
CA ASP A 87 14.05 -17.92 13.12
C ASP A 87 12.66 -17.28 13.22
N SER A 88 12.14 -17.16 14.44
CA SER A 88 10.79 -16.67 14.70
C SER A 88 10.59 -15.22 14.29
N PHE A 89 11.62 -14.38 14.40
CA PHE A 89 11.53 -12.99 13.99
C PHE A 89 11.43 -12.86 12.47
N ILE A 90 12.28 -13.59 11.73
CA ILE A 90 12.26 -13.60 10.26
C ILE A 90 10.93 -14.17 9.77
N LYS A 91 10.50 -15.30 10.33
CA LYS A 91 9.19 -15.90 10.01
C LYS A 91 8.05 -14.92 10.22
N SER A 92 7.96 -14.26 11.37
CA SER A 92 6.92 -13.27 11.66
C SER A 92 6.98 -12.07 10.72
N SER A 93 8.18 -11.57 10.43
CA SER A 93 8.41 -10.47 9.48
C SER A 93 7.91 -10.83 8.08
N TYR A 94 8.21 -12.03 7.61
CA TYR A 94 7.84 -12.49 6.27
C TYR A 94 6.35 -12.81 6.15
N LEU A 95 5.76 -13.47 7.16
CA LEU A 95 4.31 -13.66 7.24
C LEU A 95 3.59 -12.32 7.24
N GLY A 96 4.06 -11.34 8.02
CA GLY A 96 3.51 -10.00 8.05
C GLY A 96 3.47 -9.34 6.67
N ARG A 97 4.55 -9.45 5.89
CA ARG A 97 4.63 -8.92 4.52
C ARG A 97 3.64 -9.56 3.55
N ILE A 98 3.44 -10.87 3.64
CA ILE A 98 2.44 -11.57 2.83
C ILE A 98 1.03 -11.11 3.22
N LYS A 99 0.72 -11.13 4.52
CA LYS A 99 -0.58 -10.67 5.02
C LYS A 99 -0.88 -9.22 4.65
N GLU A 100 0.11 -8.32 4.66
CA GLU A 100 -0.08 -6.92 4.26
C GLU A 100 -0.56 -6.82 2.82
N GLY A 101 0.12 -7.51 1.89
CA GLY A 101 -0.28 -7.48 0.48
C GLY A 101 -1.63 -8.17 0.23
N LEU A 102 -1.93 -9.25 0.94
CA LEU A 102 -3.22 -9.96 0.84
C LEU A 102 -4.36 -9.10 1.39
N ALA A 103 -4.15 -8.41 2.52
CA ALA A 103 -5.15 -7.54 3.13
C ALA A 103 -5.52 -6.40 2.18
N TYR A 104 -4.54 -5.80 1.51
CA TYR A 104 -4.78 -4.79 0.49
C TYR A 104 -5.47 -5.37 -0.75
N ALA A 105 -5.03 -6.54 -1.26
CA ALA A 105 -5.66 -7.19 -2.40
C ALA A 105 -7.14 -7.49 -2.15
N TYR A 106 -7.49 -7.96 -0.94
CA TYR A 106 -8.89 -8.14 -0.57
C TYR A 106 -9.64 -6.80 -0.41
N LEU A 107 -8.99 -5.75 0.11
CA LEU A 107 -9.59 -4.43 0.24
C LEU A 107 -10.03 -3.86 -1.11
N VAL A 108 -9.14 -3.90 -2.12
CA VAL A 108 -9.43 -3.38 -3.47
C VAL A 108 -10.43 -4.23 -4.25
N GLN A 109 -10.61 -5.49 -3.87
CA GLN A 109 -11.65 -6.39 -4.40
C GLN A 109 -12.95 -6.35 -3.60
N ASP A 110 -13.10 -5.39 -2.68
CA ASP A 110 -14.27 -5.22 -1.81
C ASP A 110 -14.58 -6.43 -0.89
N ASN A 111 -13.59 -7.30 -0.66
CA ASN A 111 -13.69 -8.38 0.34
C ASN A 111 -13.24 -7.87 1.72
N LEU A 112 -14.06 -6.99 2.28
CA LEU A 112 -13.72 -6.25 3.51
C LEU A 112 -13.56 -7.18 4.72
N GLU A 113 -14.32 -8.28 4.81
CA GLU A 113 -14.20 -9.25 5.90
C GLU A 113 -12.80 -9.86 5.96
N MET A 114 -12.31 -10.38 4.84
CA MET A 114 -10.98 -10.97 4.76
C MET A 114 -9.86 -9.94 4.94
N SER A 115 -10.03 -8.74 4.37
CA SER A 115 -9.08 -7.64 4.57
C SER A 115 -8.95 -7.27 6.05
N ARG A 116 -10.09 -7.04 6.73
CA ARG A 116 -10.12 -6.71 8.17
C ARG A 116 -9.53 -7.83 9.01
N LYS A 117 -9.86 -9.10 8.73
CA LYS A 117 -9.31 -10.26 9.44
C LYS A 117 -7.79 -10.30 9.37
N LEU A 118 -7.22 -10.20 8.17
CA LEU A 118 -5.76 -10.20 7.98
C LEU A 118 -5.09 -9.02 8.67
N CYS A 119 -5.71 -7.83 8.65
CA CYS A 119 -5.20 -6.68 9.38
C CYS A 119 -5.17 -6.94 10.89
N GLN A 120 -6.21 -7.54 11.47
CA GLN A 120 -6.20 -7.91 12.90
C GLN A 120 -5.12 -8.95 13.21
N GLU A 121 -4.91 -9.93 12.34
CA GLU A 121 -3.82 -10.88 12.50
C GLU A 121 -2.43 -10.23 12.46
N ILE A 122 -2.24 -9.19 11.63
CA ILE A 122 -1.00 -8.39 11.62
C ILE A 122 -0.82 -7.65 12.94
N LEU A 123 -1.89 -7.04 13.47
CA LEU A 123 -1.83 -6.31 14.74
C LEU A 123 -1.55 -7.23 15.94
N ALA A 124 -1.93 -8.50 15.84
CA ALA A 124 -1.68 -9.52 16.85
C ALA A 124 -0.26 -10.13 16.83
N ILE A 125 0.57 -9.81 15.83
CA ILE A 125 1.97 -10.28 15.79
C ILE A 125 2.73 -9.69 16.99
N ASP A 126 3.46 -10.53 17.74
CA ASP A 126 4.29 -10.06 18.85
C ASP A 126 5.41 -9.14 18.35
N ASP A 127 5.59 -8.00 19.02
CA ASP A 127 6.53 -6.96 18.60
C ASP A 127 7.10 -6.19 19.81
N PRO A 128 7.88 -6.87 20.67
CA PRO A 128 8.40 -6.27 21.90
C PRO A 128 9.39 -5.13 21.64
N LYS A 129 9.87 -4.97 20.39
CA LYS A 129 10.87 -3.99 19.98
C LYS A 129 10.36 -2.94 18.98
N ASP A 130 9.05 -2.86 18.76
CA ASP A 130 8.40 -1.95 17.79
C ASP A 130 9.02 -2.04 16.36
N CYS A 131 9.48 -3.23 15.98
CA CYS A 131 10.10 -3.52 14.69
C CYS A 131 9.08 -3.61 13.54
N PHE A 132 7.80 -3.83 13.85
CA PHE A 132 6.71 -3.95 12.87
C PHE A 132 5.83 -2.70 12.79
N ARG A 133 6.31 -1.56 13.29
CA ARG A 133 5.67 -0.25 13.20
C ARG A 133 5.01 0.03 11.86
N PHE A 134 5.74 -0.11 10.76
CA PHE A 134 5.22 0.24 9.43
C PHE A 134 4.14 -0.72 8.97
N LEU A 135 4.37 -2.00 9.19
CA LEU A 135 3.43 -3.06 8.87
C LEU A 135 2.10 -2.85 9.63
N ARG A 136 2.17 -2.55 10.93
CA ARG A 136 0.99 -2.26 11.76
C ARG A 136 0.29 -0.96 11.34
N ALA A 137 1.04 0.07 10.97
CA ALA A 137 0.46 1.30 10.45
C ALA A 137 -0.31 1.08 9.14
N SER A 138 0.21 0.27 8.23
CA SER A 138 -0.51 -0.14 7.01
C SER A 138 -1.80 -0.89 7.35
N ALA A 139 -1.74 -1.89 8.24
CA ALA A 139 -2.92 -2.64 8.66
C ALA A 139 -4.01 -1.75 9.29
N LEU A 140 -3.61 -0.77 10.11
CA LEU A 140 -4.54 0.23 10.66
C LEU A 140 -5.14 1.12 9.58
N ALA A 141 -4.35 1.55 8.60
CA ALA A 141 -4.84 2.35 7.47
C ALA A 141 -5.83 1.56 6.60
N TYR A 142 -5.57 0.27 6.32
CA TYR A 142 -6.49 -0.59 5.58
C TYR A 142 -7.77 -0.88 6.36
N LEU A 143 -7.69 -1.08 7.67
CA LEU A 143 -8.87 -1.14 8.53
C LEU A 143 -9.69 0.14 8.39
N ALA A 144 -9.07 1.31 8.50
CA ALA A 144 -9.77 2.58 8.35
C ALA A 144 -10.44 2.72 6.98
N GLU A 145 -9.71 2.42 5.91
CA GLU A 145 -10.21 2.49 4.54
C GLU A 145 -11.39 1.54 4.32
N SER A 146 -11.35 0.34 4.90
CA SER A 146 -12.48 -0.60 4.86
C SER A 146 -13.74 -0.07 5.56
N TYR A 147 -13.63 0.90 6.48
CA TYR A 147 -14.78 1.52 7.16
C TYR A 147 -15.21 2.84 6.53
N THR A 148 -14.59 3.27 5.41
CA THR A 148 -14.80 4.59 4.78
C THR A 148 -16.27 4.91 4.56
N PHE A 149 -17.03 3.94 4.06
CA PHE A 149 -18.45 4.10 3.72
C PHE A 149 -19.40 3.50 4.78
N ASP A 150 -18.86 2.80 5.78
CA ASP A 150 -19.64 2.10 6.81
C ASP A 150 -19.79 2.94 8.09
N CYS A 151 -18.67 3.47 8.61
CA CYS A 151 -18.63 4.13 9.92
C CYS A 151 -17.44 5.09 10.01
N TYR A 152 -17.72 6.39 9.86
CA TYR A 152 -16.71 7.43 9.97
C TYR A 152 -15.93 7.38 11.29
N ASP A 153 -16.59 7.16 12.42
CA ASP A 153 -15.92 7.14 13.72
C ASP A 153 -14.89 6.00 13.81
N SER A 154 -15.24 4.82 13.30
CA SER A 154 -14.31 3.69 13.22
C SER A 154 -13.15 4.01 12.27
N ALA A 155 -13.45 4.52 11.07
CA ALA A 155 -12.44 4.89 10.09
C ALA A 155 -11.46 5.95 10.64
N SER A 156 -11.99 7.01 11.25
CA SER A 156 -11.22 8.09 11.90
C SER A 156 -10.36 7.57 13.04
N TRP A 157 -10.90 6.69 13.89
CA TRP A 157 -10.15 6.10 15.00
C TRP A 157 -8.96 5.28 14.51
N TYR A 158 -9.17 4.42 13.51
CA TYR A 158 -8.11 3.63 12.90
C TYR A 158 -7.06 4.50 12.20
N MET A 159 -7.45 5.56 11.47
CA MET A 159 -6.49 6.49 10.85
C MET A 159 -5.63 7.21 11.89
N LYS A 160 -6.24 7.73 12.95
CA LYS A 160 -5.53 8.37 14.07
C LYS A 160 -4.53 7.40 14.71
N LYS A 161 -4.92 6.13 14.88
CA LYS A 161 -4.01 5.08 15.35
C LYS A 161 -2.88 4.79 14.37
N ALA A 162 -3.14 4.73 13.06
CA ALA A 162 -2.13 4.50 12.04
C ALA A 162 -1.05 5.59 12.06
N LEU A 163 -1.47 6.86 12.14
CA LEU A 163 -0.56 8.01 12.25
C LEU A 163 0.26 7.99 13.54
N LYS A 164 -0.37 7.62 14.67
CA LYS A 164 0.35 7.45 15.95
C LYS A 164 1.37 6.31 15.86
N GLN A 165 1.02 5.20 15.24
CA GLN A 165 1.89 4.03 15.08
C GLN A 165 3.14 4.36 14.25
N LEU A 166 3.03 5.16 13.19
CA LEU A 166 4.19 5.59 12.40
C LEU A 166 5.19 6.42 13.22
N GLY A 167 4.71 7.23 14.15
CA GLY A 167 5.56 8.12 14.96
C GLY A 167 6.37 9.13 14.11
N PRO A 168 7.54 9.56 14.59
CA PRO A 168 8.44 10.41 13.82
C PRO A 168 8.97 9.70 12.57
N CYS A 169 8.97 10.41 11.43
CA CYS A 169 9.47 9.91 10.15
C CYS A 169 10.78 10.60 9.80
N ASN A 170 11.89 9.84 9.80
CA ASN A 170 13.24 10.33 9.56
C ASN A 170 13.71 10.04 8.13
N PHE A 171 13.14 9.03 7.48
CA PHE A 171 13.54 8.61 6.13
C PHE A 171 12.46 8.91 5.10
N GLU A 172 12.86 9.13 3.84
CA GLU A 172 11.93 9.52 2.75
C GLU A 172 10.79 8.52 2.55
N ARG A 173 11.05 7.21 2.65
CA ARG A 173 10.01 6.17 2.57
C ARG A 173 8.94 6.33 3.65
N GLU A 174 9.34 6.71 4.86
CA GLU A 174 8.43 6.89 5.99
C GLU A 174 7.56 8.13 5.78
N LYS A 175 8.17 9.21 5.28
CA LYS A 175 7.45 10.44 4.90
C LYS A 175 6.43 10.17 3.80
N GLN A 176 6.80 9.43 2.76
CA GLN A 176 5.90 9.01 1.69
C GLN A 176 4.73 8.19 2.24
N ARG A 177 5.00 7.21 3.11
CA ARG A 177 3.95 6.41 3.74
C ARG A 177 3.00 7.26 4.58
N LYS A 178 3.54 8.18 5.40
CA LYS A 178 2.74 9.12 6.19
C LYS A 178 1.86 9.99 5.29
N GLN A 179 2.42 10.47 4.18
CA GLN A 179 1.69 11.27 3.21
C GLN A 179 0.52 10.49 2.59
N SER A 180 0.73 9.24 2.20
CA SER A 180 -0.34 8.38 1.69
C SER A 180 -1.48 8.20 2.72
N ILE A 181 -1.15 7.92 3.98
CA ILE A 181 -2.16 7.78 5.05
C ILE A 181 -2.94 9.08 5.27
N LEU A 182 -2.25 10.23 5.27
CA LEU A 182 -2.89 11.53 5.41
C LEU A 182 -3.85 11.82 4.24
N ASN A 183 -3.48 11.46 3.01
CA ASN A 183 -4.33 11.61 1.84
C ASN A 183 -5.59 10.75 1.95
N THR A 184 -5.45 9.47 2.31
CA THR A 184 -6.61 8.59 2.52
C THR A 184 -7.50 9.11 3.64
N TYR A 185 -6.92 9.64 4.73
CA TYR A 185 -7.72 10.21 5.81
C TYR A 185 -8.47 11.48 5.38
N ALA A 186 -7.86 12.34 4.56
CA ALA A 186 -8.54 13.49 3.97
C ALA A 186 -9.71 13.02 3.08
N PHE A 187 -9.51 11.99 2.25
CA PHE A 187 -10.59 11.42 1.45
C PHE A 187 -11.76 10.90 2.30
N ILE A 188 -11.48 10.15 3.37
CA ILE A 188 -12.50 9.65 4.31
C ILE A 188 -13.32 10.81 4.91
N LYS A 189 -12.66 11.89 5.31
CA LYS A 189 -13.33 13.10 5.82
C LYS A 189 -14.22 13.75 4.77
N LEU A 190 -13.72 13.89 3.55
CA LEU A 190 -14.46 14.51 2.44
C LEU A 190 -15.72 13.73 2.11
N VAL A 191 -15.62 12.41 1.92
CA VAL A 191 -16.77 11.59 1.52
C VAL A 191 -17.85 11.52 2.60
N ASN A 192 -17.45 11.55 3.88
CA ASN A 192 -18.37 11.60 5.01
C ASN A 192 -18.82 13.02 5.40
N LYS A 193 -18.26 14.06 4.76
CA LYS A 193 -18.47 15.48 5.07
C LYS A 193 -18.19 15.84 6.53
N GLN A 194 -17.14 15.24 7.11
CA GLN A 194 -16.74 15.42 8.50
C GLN A 194 -15.45 16.25 8.60
N GLU A 195 -15.33 17.05 9.66
CA GLU A 195 -14.11 17.82 9.97
C GLU A 195 -13.55 18.63 8.77
N LEU A 196 -14.43 19.29 8.00
CA LEU A 196 -14.06 20.02 6.78
C LEU A 196 -13.46 21.40 7.04
N GLU A 197 -13.76 21.99 8.20
CA GLU A 197 -13.21 23.27 8.63
C GLU A 197 -11.74 23.05 9.02
N ASN A 198 -10.81 23.51 8.17
CA ASN A 198 -9.36 23.30 8.27
C ASN A 198 -8.87 21.89 7.92
N ILE A 199 -9.54 21.20 6.98
CA ILE A 199 -9.01 19.95 6.43
C ILE A 199 -7.66 20.19 5.73
N ASP A 200 -6.65 19.41 6.12
CA ASP A 200 -5.38 19.39 5.40
C ASP A 200 -5.51 18.54 4.14
N ILE A 201 -5.28 19.17 2.99
CA ILE A 201 -5.30 18.51 1.69
C ILE A 201 -3.90 18.57 1.08
N TYR A 202 -3.39 17.40 0.70
CA TYR A 202 -2.02 17.25 0.25
C TYR A 202 -1.91 16.85 -1.22
N HIS A 203 -3.04 16.62 -1.89
CA HIS A 203 -3.08 16.27 -3.30
C HIS A 203 -4.24 16.98 -4.01
N SER A 204 -4.02 17.37 -5.26
CA SER A 204 -4.93 18.25 -5.99
C SER A 204 -6.28 17.60 -6.32
N ALA A 205 -6.34 16.26 -6.40
CA ALA A 205 -7.60 15.56 -6.63
C ALA A 205 -8.56 15.69 -5.43
N GLU A 206 -8.05 15.57 -4.21
CA GLU A 206 -8.82 15.78 -2.99
C GLU A 206 -9.20 17.26 -2.86
N LYS A 207 -8.35 18.18 -3.34
CA LYS A 207 -8.67 19.61 -3.40
C LYS A 207 -9.85 19.88 -4.32
N SER A 208 -9.89 19.29 -5.52
CA SER A 208 -11.05 19.43 -6.42
C SER A 208 -12.29 18.80 -5.81
N PHE A 209 -12.17 17.68 -5.09
CA PHE A 209 -13.30 17.07 -4.41
C PHE A 209 -13.86 17.94 -3.26
N LEU A 210 -13.00 18.64 -2.51
CA LEU A 210 -13.46 19.63 -1.53
C LEU A 210 -14.23 20.79 -2.18
N GLU A 211 -13.75 21.31 -3.32
CA GLU A 211 -14.45 22.37 -4.06
C GLU A 211 -15.82 21.88 -4.55
N ILE A 212 -15.94 20.63 -4.99
CA ILE A 212 -17.23 20.00 -5.32
C ILE A 212 -18.16 20.00 -4.10
N ILE A 213 -17.68 19.54 -2.94
CA ILE A 213 -18.48 19.50 -1.70
C ILE A 213 -18.96 20.89 -1.28
N LYS A 214 -18.16 21.94 -1.53
CA LYS A 214 -18.51 23.34 -1.26
C LYS A 214 -19.46 23.96 -2.30
N GLY A 215 -19.74 23.26 -3.41
CA GLY A 215 -20.53 23.78 -4.54
C GLY A 215 -19.73 24.63 -5.53
N ASN A 216 -18.41 24.72 -5.37
CA ASN A 216 -17.50 25.50 -6.21
C ASN A 216 -17.07 24.71 -7.47
N HIS A 217 -18.05 24.27 -8.27
CA HIS A 217 -17.80 23.32 -9.36
C HIS A 217 -16.83 23.85 -10.43
N LYS A 218 -16.83 25.15 -10.71
CA LYS A 218 -15.91 25.77 -11.68
C LYS A 218 -14.44 25.60 -11.26
N ASN A 219 -14.14 25.87 -9.99
CA ASN A 219 -12.78 25.70 -9.44
C ASN A 219 -12.35 24.23 -9.50
N ALA A 220 -13.26 23.29 -9.19
CA ALA A 220 -12.97 21.87 -9.28
C ALA A 220 -12.60 21.44 -10.71
N VAL A 221 -13.35 21.93 -11.71
CA VAL A 221 -13.08 21.66 -13.14
C VAL A 221 -11.73 22.24 -13.56
N GLU A 222 -11.37 23.45 -13.14
CA GLU A 222 -10.07 24.05 -13.44
C GLU A 222 -8.91 23.20 -12.89
N ILE A 223 -8.99 22.81 -11.60
CA ILE A 223 -7.98 21.96 -10.96
C ILE A 223 -7.82 20.63 -11.71
N LEU A 224 -8.93 20.00 -12.09
CA LEU A 224 -8.91 18.71 -12.79
C LEU A 224 -8.38 18.84 -14.23
N ASN A 225 -8.75 19.89 -14.97
CA ASN A 225 -8.21 20.12 -16.31
C ASN A 225 -6.69 20.36 -16.26
N ASP A 226 -6.19 21.05 -15.23
CA ASP A 226 -4.75 21.27 -15.07
C ASP A 226 -4.00 19.98 -14.70
N LEU A 227 -4.62 19.10 -13.90
CA LEU A 227 -4.11 17.75 -13.64
C LEU A 227 -4.04 16.92 -14.94
N GLU A 228 -5.09 16.96 -15.76
CA GLU A 228 -5.15 16.25 -17.04
C GLU A 228 -4.04 16.74 -17.99
N LYS A 229 -3.88 18.06 -18.15
CA LYS A 229 -2.81 18.65 -18.97
C LYS A 229 -1.42 18.24 -18.49
N LYS A 230 -1.19 18.22 -17.17
CA LYS A 230 0.11 17.87 -16.59
C LYS A 230 0.45 16.39 -16.75
N ASN A 231 -0.53 15.52 -16.56
CA ASN A 231 -0.34 14.06 -16.51
C ASN A 231 -0.64 13.36 -17.84
N GLY A 232 -1.22 14.08 -18.81
CA GLY A 232 -1.71 13.54 -20.08
C GLY A 232 -3.08 12.84 -19.97
N MET A 233 -3.46 12.38 -18.78
CA MET A 233 -4.77 11.79 -18.50
C MET A 233 -5.13 11.91 -17.02
N LEU A 234 -6.44 11.86 -16.74
CA LEU A 234 -6.96 11.71 -15.38
C LEU A 234 -6.99 10.24 -14.96
N THR A 235 -6.78 10.01 -13.67
CA THR A 235 -7.09 8.73 -13.02
C THR A 235 -8.61 8.47 -13.03
N PRO A 236 -9.08 7.24 -12.84
CA PRO A 236 -10.51 6.95 -12.79
C PRO A 236 -11.25 7.84 -11.78
N MET A 237 -10.75 7.91 -10.54
CA MET A 237 -11.36 8.73 -9.49
C MET A 237 -11.43 10.24 -9.86
N GLN A 238 -10.43 10.75 -10.56
CA GLN A 238 -10.44 12.14 -11.05
C GLN A 238 -11.46 12.35 -12.18
N TYR A 239 -11.70 11.37 -13.04
CA TYR A 239 -12.81 11.41 -14.00
C TYR A 239 -14.16 11.42 -13.29
N CYS A 240 -14.32 10.62 -12.23
CA CYS A 240 -15.53 10.66 -11.39
C CYS A 240 -15.77 12.06 -10.81
N TYR A 241 -14.74 12.68 -10.22
CA TYR A 241 -14.82 14.06 -9.73
C TYR A 241 -15.18 15.07 -10.84
N LEU A 242 -14.58 14.92 -12.03
CA LEU A 242 -14.86 15.80 -13.16
C LEU A 242 -16.32 15.67 -13.63
N GLY A 243 -16.83 14.43 -13.70
CA GLY A 243 -18.22 14.14 -14.02
C GLY A 243 -19.18 14.76 -13.01
N ILE A 244 -18.91 14.64 -11.70
CA ILE A 244 -19.72 15.29 -10.66
C ILE A 244 -19.69 16.81 -10.82
N ALA A 245 -18.51 17.41 -10.99
CA ALA A 245 -18.37 18.87 -11.11
C ALA A 245 -19.08 19.44 -12.35
N LYS A 246 -19.03 18.72 -13.48
CA LYS A 246 -19.70 19.10 -14.74
C LYS A 246 -21.17 18.68 -14.81
N ASN A 247 -21.64 17.86 -13.87
CA ASN A 247 -22.91 17.15 -13.97
C ASN A 247 -23.03 16.35 -15.28
N ASP A 248 -21.96 15.63 -15.62
CA ASP A 248 -21.80 14.87 -16.87
C ASP A 248 -21.61 13.38 -16.57
N ILE A 249 -22.65 12.60 -16.85
CA ILE A 249 -22.70 11.16 -16.57
C ILE A 249 -21.68 10.38 -17.42
N SER A 250 -21.38 10.84 -18.65
CA SER A 250 -20.45 10.12 -19.54
C SER A 250 -19.03 10.04 -18.96
N LEU A 251 -18.63 11.04 -18.17
CA LEU A 251 -17.35 11.05 -17.47
C LEU A 251 -17.34 10.10 -16.26
N ILE A 252 -18.49 9.94 -15.60
CA ILE A 252 -18.66 8.96 -14.51
C ILE A 252 -18.64 7.54 -15.08
N GLU A 253 -19.32 7.29 -16.19
CA GLU A 253 -19.26 6.01 -16.91
C GLU A 253 -17.84 5.68 -17.34
N LYS A 254 -17.11 6.66 -17.89
CA LYS A 254 -15.68 6.50 -18.22
C LYS A 254 -14.84 6.15 -16.99
N SER A 255 -15.12 6.77 -15.83
CA SER A 255 -14.44 6.42 -14.58
C SER A 255 -14.67 4.96 -14.20
N ILE A 256 -15.89 4.45 -14.36
CA ILE A 256 -16.24 3.06 -14.01
C ILE A 256 -15.50 2.10 -14.95
N VAL A 257 -15.56 2.34 -16.25
CA VAL A 257 -14.89 1.50 -17.26
C VAL A 257 -13.36 1.47 -17.08
N LEU A 258 -12.75 2.53 -16.55
CA LEU A 258 -11.32 2.55 -16.27
C LEU A 258 -10.91 1.88 -14.93
N LEU A 259 -11.88 1.57 -14.06
CA LEU A 259 -11.65 0.82 -12.81
C LEU A 259 -11.79 -0.70 -13.00
N GLU A 260 -12.57 -1.13 -13.99
CA GLU A 260 -12.78 -2.53 -14.38
C GLU A 260 -11.62 -3.08 -15.23
#